data_AF-A0A7X8IF45-F1
#
_entry.id   AF-A0A7X8IF45-F1
#
_cell.length_a   1.000
_cell.length_b   1.000
_cell.length_c   1.000
_cell.angle_alpha   90.00
_cell.angle_beta   90.00
_cell.angle_gamma   90.00
#
_symmetry.space_group_name_H-M   'P 1'
#
loop_
_entity.id
_entity.type
_entity.pdbx_description
1 polymer ?
#
loop_
_entity_poly.entity_id
_entity_poly.type
_entity_poly.pdbx_seq_one_letter_code
_entity_poly.pdbx_strand_id
1 'polypeptide(L)' 'LVLVYETGKVDAQRLRRVLVESHLPKLYIPKPENIIGLEQIPHLGSGKLDILRLRQIAMERLGWKGTC' A
#
# COMPACT_ATOMS: atom_id res chain seq x y z
N LEU A 1 7.47 -3.25 4.13
CA LEU A 1 6.87 -1.99 3.65
C LEU A 1 5.86 -2.32 2.56
N VAL A 2 4.68 -1.71 2.63
CA VAL A 2 3.58 -1.87 1.68
C VAL A 2 3.15 -0.48 1.23
N LEU A 3 2.85 -0.32 -0.06
CA LEU A 3 2.20 0.87 -0.59
C LEU A 3 0.78 0.52 -0.99
N VAL A 4 -0.16 1.34 -0.56
CA VAL A 4 -1.58 1.19 -0.90
C VAL A 4 -2.02 2.40 -1.70
N TYR A 5 -2.78 2.18 -2.76
CA TYR A 5 -3.31 3.25 -3.61
C TYR A 5 -4.74 2.94 -4.08
N GLU A 6 -5.46 3.95 -4.50
CA GLU A 6 -6.78 3.79 -5.11
C GLU A 6 -6.66 3.54 -6.63
N THR A 7 -7.21 2.42 -7.09
CA THR A 7 -7.25 2.07 -8.51
C THR A 7 -8.09 3.10 -9.27
N GLY A 8 -7.68 3.41 -10.50
CA GLY A 8 -8.33 4.43 -11.32
C GLY A 8 -8.00 5.88 -10.96
N LYS A 9 -7.44 6.17 -9.78
CA LYS A 9 -6.92 7.51 -9.43
C LYS A 9 -5.45 7.69 -9.77
N VAL A 10 -4.66 6.63 -9.60
CA VAL A 10 -3.22 6.62 -9.88
C VAL A 10 -2.78 5.26 -10.41
N ASP A 11 -1.65 5.23 -11.11
CA ASP A 11 -1.02 4.03 -11.68
C ASP A 11 0.13 3.51 -10.80
N ALA A 12 0.20 2.19 -10.62
CA ALA A 12 1.20 1.54 -9.78
C ALA A 12 2.63 1.70 -10.30
N GLN A 13 2.83 1.63 -11.62
CA GLN A 13 4.16 1.78 -12.21
C GLN A 13 4.65 3.21 -12.03
N ARG A 14 3.78 4.20 -12.26
CA ARG A 14 4.08 5.61 -12.04
C ARG A 14 4.43 5.89 -10.57
N LEU A 15 3.67 5.36 -9.61
CA LEU A 15 3.98 5.51 -8.18
C LEU A 15 5.35 4.94 -7.84
N ARG A 16 5.64 3.73 -8.31
CA ARG A 16 6.94 3.09 -8.06
C ARG A 16 8.08 3.89 -8.70
N ARG A 17 7.89 4.38 -9.93
CA ARG A 17 8.86 5.20 -10.64
C ARG A 17 9.20 6.46 -9.84
N VAL A 18 8.19 7.20 -9.37
CA VAL A 18 8.39 8.40 -8.55
C VAL A 18 9.18 8.08 -7.28
N LEU A 19 8.91 6.95 -6.62
CA LEU A 19 9.67 6.55 -5.42
C LEU A 19 11.13 6.19 -5.75
N VAL A 20 11.39 5.53 -6.88
CA VAL A 20 12.76 5.17 -7.30
C VAL A 20 13.56 6.39 -7.75
N GLU A 21 12.93 7.34 -8.43
CA GLU A 21 13.55 8.58 -8.89
C GLU A 21 13.71 9.62 -7.77
N SER A 22 13.05 9.40 -6.61
CA SER A 22 13.23 10.23 -5.43
C SER A 22 14.54 9.90 -4.69
N HIS A 23 14.98 10.82 -3.82
CA HIS A 23 16.15 10.62 -2.96
C HIS A 23 15.89 9.70 -1.74
N LEU A 24 14.86 8.85 -1.79
CA LEU A 24 14.54 7.92 -0.72
C LEU A 24 15.58 6.78 -0.66
N PRO A 25 16.02 6.37 0.55
CA PRO A 25 16.85 5.18 0.68
C PRO A 25 16.12 3.95 0.13
N LYS A 26 16.88 3.01 -0.45
CA LYS A 26 16.34 1.79 -1.08
C LYS A 26 15.39 0.98 -0.17
N LEU A 27 15.60 1.01 1.14
CA LEU A 27 14.75 0.35 2.15
C LEU A 27 13.32 0.89 2.19
N TYR A 28 13.09 2.12 1.73
CA TYR A 28 11.77 2.76 1.67
C TYR A 28 11.06 2.57 0.33
N ILE A 29 11.69 1.89 -0.63
CA ILE A 29 11.07 1.60 -1.92
C ILE A 29 10.45 0.20 -1.83
N PRO A 30 9.11 0.08 -1.82
CA PRO A 30 8.45 -1.22 -1.76
C PRO A 30 8.76 -2.04 -3.02
N LYS A 31 8.84 -3.36 -2.84
CA LYS A 31 8.91 -4.28 -3.98
C LYS A 31 7.61 -4.22 -4.80
N PRO A 32 7.64 -4.50 -6.12
CA PRO A 32 6.44 -4.47 -6.96
C PRO A 32 5.25 -5.26 -6.39
N GLU A 33 5.50 -6.44 -5.82
CA GLU A 33 4.48 -7.29 -5.20
C GLU A 33 3.83 -6.67 -3.94
N ASN A 34 4.48 -5.69 -3.31
CA ASN A 34 3.98 -4.99 -2.13
C ASN A 34 3.24 -3.69 -2.47
N ILE A 35 2.94 -3.43 -3.75
CA ILE A 35 2.16 -2.29 -4.22
C ILE A 35 0.73 -2.77 -4.47
N ILE A 36 -0.18 -2.40 -3.59
CA ILE A 36 -1.53 -2.96 -3.52
C ILE A 36 -2.54 -1.89 -3.96
N GLY A 37 -3.27 -2.18 -5.03
CA GLY A 37 -4.39 -1.35 -5.48
C GLY A 37 -5.69 -1.75 -4.79
N LEU A 38 -6.42 -0.76 -4.28
CA LEU A 38 -7.77 -0.91 -3.71
C LEU A 38 -8.75 -0.05 -4.49
N GLU A 39 -10.01 -0.46 -4.57
CA GLU A 39 -11.05 0.39 -5.17
C GLU A 39 -11.29 1.65 -4.33
N GLN A 40 -11.17 1.52 -3.00
CA GLN A 40 -11.30 2.62 -2.06
C GLN A 40 -10.38 2.39 -0.85
N ILE A 41 -9.77 3.46 -0.35
CA ILE A 41 -9.02 3.42 0.92
C ILE A 41 -10.02 3.43 2.08
N PRO A 42 -9.94 2.48 3.03
CA PRO A 42 -10.86 2.42 4.15
C PRO A 42 -10.60 3.54 5.15
N HIS A 43 -11.69 4.13 5.63
CA HIS A 43 -11.69 5.17 6.65
C HIS A 43 -12.65 4.79 7.78
N LEU A 44 -12.34 5.24 8.99
CA LEU A 44 -13.25 5.20 10.13
C LEU A 44 -14.43 6.15 9.89
N GLY A 45 -15.53 6.00 10.62
CA GLY A 45 -16.67 6.93 10.56
C GLY A 45 -16.34 8.40 10.89
N SER A 46 -15.15 8.66 11.44
CA SER A 46 -14.60 10.01 11.66
C SER A 46 -13.83 10.59 10.47
N GLY A 47 -13.72 9.85 9.36
CA GLY A 47 -12.95 10.25 8.17
C GLY A 47 -11.44 10.01 8.28
N LYS A 48 -10.95 9.43 9.38
CA LYS A 48 -9.54 9.05 9.55
C LYS A 48 -9.24 7.73 8.85
N LEU A 49 -8.00 7.52 8.42
CA LEU A 49 -7.57 6.24 7.85
C LEU A 49 -7.76 5.07 8.82
N ASP A 50 -8.33 3.98 8.33
CA ASP A 50 -8.42 2.73 9.08
C ASP A 50 -7.14 1.90 8.86
N ILE A 51 -6.12 2.20 9.68
CA ILE A 51 -4.80 1.55 9.60
C ILE A 51 -4.88 0.05 9.92
N LEU A 52 -5.79 -0.36 10.82
CA LEU A 52 -5.95 -1.77 11.18
C LEU A 52 -6.53 -2.55 10.00
N ARG A 53 -7.56 -2.01 9.35
CA ARG A 53 -8.14 -2.64 8.16
C ARG A 53 -7.15 -2.66 7.00
N LEU A 54 -6.39 -1.58 6.78
CA LEU A 54 -5.33 -1.53 5.77
C LEU A 54 -4.26 -2.61 6.01
N ARG A 55 -3.82 -2.80 7.26
CA ARG A 55 -2.86 -3.83 7.64
C ARG A 55 -3.41 -5.23 7.34
N GLN A 56 -4.65 -5.49 7.71
CA GLN A 56 -5.31 -6.78 7.44
C GLN A 56 -5.36 -7.06 5.93
N ILE A 57 -5.82 -6.10 5.13
CA ILE A 57 -5.88 -6.22 3.67
C ILE A 57 -4.50 -6.52 3.09
N ALA A 58 -3.46 -5.83 3.57
CA ALA A 58 -2.09 -6.06 3.12
C ALA A 58 -1.61 -7.49 3.46
N MET A 59 -1.91 -7.98 4.67
CA MET A 59 -1.57 -9.33 5.10
C MET A 59 -2.28 -10.39 4.25
N GLU A 60 -3.59 -10.22 4.00
CA GLU A 60 -4.39 -11.12 3.17
C GLU A 60 -3.86 -11.18 1.73
N ARG A 61 -3.59 -10.02 1.11
CA ARG A 61 -3.11 -9.92 -0.28
C ARG A 61 -1.70 -10.49 -0.46
N LEU A 62 -0.84 -10.37 0.54
CA LEU A 62 0.53 -10.87 0.50
C LEU A 62 0.65 -12.32 0.98
N GLY A 63 -0.47 -12.98 1.34
CA GLY A 63 -0.46 -14.36 1.83
C GLY A 63 0.32 -14.53 3.13
N TRP A 64 0.31 -13.53 4.01
CA TRP A 64 1.05 -13.57 5.27
C TRP A 64 0.47 -14.64 6.20
N LYS A 65 1.30 -15.62 6.57
CA LYS A 65 0.92 -16.77 7.42
C LYS A 65 1.41 -16.68 8.89
N GLY A 66 1.78 -15.49 9.37
CA GLY A 66 2.19 -15.31 10.77
C GLY A 66 1.00 -15.10 11.69
N THR A 67 0.97 -15.79 12.83
CA THR A 67 0.01 -15.59 13.93
C THR A 67 0.13 -14.18 14.54
N CYS A 68 -1.03 -13.55 14.78
CA CYS A 68 -1.16 -12.32 15.55
C CYS A 68 -0.79 -12.54 17.02
#